data_AF-A0A0P0RQ52-F1
#
_entry.id   AF-A0A0P0RQ52-F1
#
_cell.length_a   1.000
_cell.length_b   1.000
_cell.length_c   1.000
_cell.angle_alpha   90.00
_cell.angle_beta   90.00
_cell.angle_gamma   90.00
#
_symmetry.space_group_name_H-M   'P 1'
#
loop_
_entity.id
_entity.type
_entity.pdbx_description
1 polymer ?
#
loop_
_entity_poly.entity_id
_entity_poly.type
_entity_poly.pdbx_seq_one_letter_code
_entity_poly.pdbx_strand_id
1 'polypeptide(L)' 'MSERADEASLAFLMLLERLSPEARAAFLLREIFGANYREVAAVLGKSKAECRRLVVHAKAQLRDERLR' A
#
# COMPACT_ATOMS: atom_id res chain seq x y z
N MET A 1 21.49 3.68 12.35
CA MET A 1 20.84 3.72 11.02
C MET A 1 21.93 4.09 10.02
N SER A 2 22.03 3.36 8.90
CA SER A 2 23.03 3.63 7.86
C SER A 2 22.41 4.53 6.79
N GLU A 3 23.17 5.43 6.17
CA GLU A 3 22.71 6.36 5.12
C GLU A 3 21.84 5.68 4.05
N ARG A 4 22.23 4.49 3.57
CA ARG A 4 21.45 3.67 2.62
C ARG A 4 20.07 3.23 3.14
N ALA A 5 19.93 2.97 4.43
CA ALA A 5 18.65 2.57 5.04
C ALA A 5 17.70 3.78 5.11
N ASP A 6 18.24 4.97 5.32
CA ASP A 6 17.48 6.21 5.35
C ASP A 6 17.02 6.59 3.93
N GLU A 7 17.90 6.45 2.92
CA GLU A 7 17.55 6.60 1.50
C GLU A 7 16.45 5.62 1.06
N ALA A 8 16.57 4.34 1.42
CA ALA A 8 15.57 3.33 1.09
C ALA A 8 14.21 3.63 1.75
N SER A 9 14.22 4.15 2.98
CA SER A 9 13.01 4.54 3.72
C SER A 9 12.32 5.73 3.05
N LEU A 10 13.09 6.76 2.65
CA LEU A 10 12.58 7.89 1.89
C LEU A 10 12.01 7.46 0.53
N ALA A 11 12.72 6.61 -0.21
CA ALA A 11 12.24 6.06 -1.47
C ALA A 11 10.91 5.31 -1.32
N PHE A 12 10.77 4.52 -0.24
CA PHE A 12 9.52 3.83 0.05
C PHE A 12 8.37 4.78 0.39
N LEU A 13 8.62 5.83 1.18
CA LEU A 13 7.61 6.85 1.48
C LEU A 13 7.14 7.57 0.21
N MET A 14 8.07 7.99 -0.65
CA MET A 14 7.74 8.64 -1.93
C MET A 14 6.89 7.72 -2.83
N LEU A 15 7.18 6.43 -2.87
CA LEU A 15 6.35 5.47 -3.62
C LEU A 15 4.93 5.38 -3.05
N LEU A 16 4.78 5.33 -1.73
CA LEU A 16 3.47 5.27 -1.06
C LEU A 16 2.64 6.55 -1.21
N GLU A 17 3.28 7.71 -1.31
CA GLU A 17 2.59 9.00 -1.53
C GLU A 17 1.86 9.07 -2.86
N ARG A 18 2.27 8.28 -3.85
CA ARG A 18 1.62 8.21 -5.18
C ARG A 18 0.29 7.47 -5.15
N LEU A 19 0.05 6.65 -4.14
CA LEU A 19 -1.24 5.98 -3.95
C LEU A 19 -2.28 6.96 -3.41
N SER A 20 -3.55 6.78 -3.81
CA SER A 20 -4.64 7.45 -3.11
C SER A 20 -4.64 7.06 -1.62
N PRO A 21 -5.15 7.92 -0.71
CA PRO A 21 -5.18 7.60 0.72
C PRO A 21 -5.83 6.24 1.03
N GLU A 22 -6.91 5.90 0.33
CA GLU A 22 -7.61 4.63 0.48
C GLU A 22 -6.78 3.43 -0.02
N ALA A 23 -6.12 3.58 -1.18
CA ALA A 23 -5.26 2.55 -1.74
C ALA A 23 -4.02 2.31 -0.86
N ARG A 24 -3.41 3.38 -0.34
CA ARG A 24 -2.30 3.30 0.62
C ARG A 24 -2.69 2.57 1.89
N ALA A 25 -3.81 2.94 2.50
CA ALA A 25 -4.29 2.29 3.72
C ALA A 25 -4.61 0.81 3.47
N ALA A 26 -5.31 0.49 2.38
CA ALA A 26 -5.61 -0.90 2.01
C ALA A 26 -4.34 -1.73 1.78
N PHE A 27 -3.36 -1.17 1.07
CA PHE A 27 -2.06 -1.81 0.81
C PHE A 27 -1.27 -2.06 2.09
N LEU A 28 -1.10 -1.04 2.93
CA LEU A 28 -0.34 -1.16 4.18
C LEU A 28 -0.96 -2.22 5.09
N LEU A 29 -2.28 -2.15 5.33
CA LEU A 29 -2.97 -3.12 6.18
C LEU A 29 -2.82 -4.54 5.63
N ARG A 30 -2.99 -4.72 4.32
CA ARG A 30 -2.99 -6.06 3.71
C ARG A 30 -1.58 -6.66 3.57
N GLU A 31 -0.64 -5.91 3.03
CA GLU A 31 0.65 -6.43 2.55
C GLU A 31 1.77 -6.24 3.58
N ILE A 32 1.69 -5.18 4.41
CA ILE A 32 2.71 -4.88 5.41
C ILE A 32 2.31 -5.41 6.79
N PHE A 33 1.07 -5.13 7.21
CA PHE A 33 0.55 -5.57 8.50
C PHE A 33 -0.13 -6.96 8.47
N GLY A 34 -0.28 -7.56 7.29
CA GLY A 34 -0.80 -8.93 7.14
C GLY A 34 -2.29 -9.09 7.44
N ALA A 35 -3.06 -8.00 7.56
CA ALA A 35 -4.48 -8.05 7.83
C ALA A 35 -5.24 -8.78 6.70
N ASN A 36 -6.26 -9.54 7.06
CA ASN A 36 -7.14 -10.17 6.07
C ASN A 36 -8.16 -9.16 5.53
N TYR A 37 -8.75 -9.44 4.37
CA TYR A 37 -9.68 -8.49 3.72
C TYR A 37 -10.93 -8.15 4.53
N ARG A 38 -11.30 -8.98 5.53
CA ARG A 38 -12.40 -8.65 6.45
C ARG A 38 -11.99 -7.53 7.41
N GLU A 39 -10.78 -7.60 7.95
CA GLU A 39 -10.22 -6.57 8.85
C GLU A 39 -9.99 -5.26 8.09
N VAL A 40 -9.41 -5.33 6.90
CA VAL A 40 -9.22 -4.15 6.03
C VAL A 40 -10.56 -3.48 5.71
N ALA A 41 -11.58 -4.27 5.35
CA ALA A 41 -12.92 -3.78 5.07
C ALA A 41 -13.56 -3.07 6.29
N ALA A 42 -13.38 -3.64 7.48
CA ALA A 42 -13.89 -3.04 8.72
C ALA A 42 -13.21 -1.70 9.03
N VAL A 43 -11.89 -1.61 8.86
CA VAL A 43 -11.13 -0.37 9.11
C VAL A 43 -11.48 0.72 8.08
N LEU A 44 -11.64 0.35 6.80
CA LEU A 44 -11.87 1.32 5.73
C LEU A 44 -13.35 1.67 5.52
N GLY A 45 -14.28 0.98 6.19
CA GLY A 45 -15.72 1.16 5.97
C GLY A 45 -16.16 0.80 4.55
N LYS A 46 -15.53 -0.21 3.94
CA LYS A 46 -15.78 -0.63 2.54
C LYS A 46 -16.09 -2.13 2.45
N SER A 47 -16.57 -2.59 1.29
CA SER A 47 -16.72 -4.04 1.06
C SER A 47 -15.37 -4.74 0.88
N LYS A 48 -15.31 -6.05 1.16
CA LYS A 48 -14.12 -6.88 0.90
C LYS A 48 -13.69 -6.83 -0.58
N ALA A 49 -14.65 -6.70 -1.50
CA ALA A 49 -14.40 -6.63 -2.93
C ALA A 49 -13.71 -5.31 -3.32
N GLU A 50 -14.15 -4.18 -2.76
CA GLU A 50 -13.49 -2.89 -2.96
C GLU A 50 -12.08 -2.89 -2.39
N CYS A 51 -11.87 -3.43 -1.18
CA CYS A 51 -10.53 -3.54 -0.60
C CYS A 51 -9.59 -4.40 -1.46
N ARG A 52 -10.09 -5.52 -2.01
CA ARG A 52 -9.31 -6.34 -2.96
C ARG A 52 -8.90 -5.55 -4.20
N ARG A 53 -9.83 -4.80 -4.80
CA ARG A 53 -9.53 -3.94 -5.97
C ARG A 53 -8.47 -2.90 -5.62
N LEU A 54 -8.62 -2.21 -4.49
CA LEU A 54 -7.65 -1.21 -4.02
C LEU A 54 -6.24 -1.80 -3.87
N VAL A 55 -6.11 -2.97 -3.24
CA VAL A 55 -4.80 -3.62 -3.05
C VAL A 55 -4.20 -4.05 -4.40
N VAL A 56 -4.99 -4.64 -5.30
CA VAL A 56 -4.50 -5.06 -6.62
C VAL A 56 -4.01 -3.86 -7.43
N HIS A 57 -4.79 -2.78 -7.47
CA HIS A 57 -4.40 -1.54 -8.16
C HIS A 57 -3.16 -0.91 -7.54
N ALA A 58 -3.08 -0.84 -6.19
CA ALA A 58 -1.90 -0.32 -5.51
C ALA A 58 -0.63 -1.12 -5.87
N LYS A 59 -0.72 -2.45 -5.90
CA LYS A 59 0.40 -3.32 -6.30
C LYS A 59 0.81 -3.13 -7.75
N ALA A 60 -0.15 -2.96 -8.65
CA ALA A 60 0.14 -2.67 -10.06
C ALA A 60 0.88 -1.33 -10.20
N GLN A 61 0.34 -0.27 -9.59
CA GLN A 61 0.94 1.06 -9.64
C GLN A 61 2.37 1.07 -9.05
N LEU A 62 2.58 0.47 -7.88
CA LEU A 62 3.92 0.39 -7.26
C LEU A 62 4.92 -0.43 -8.08
N ARG A 63 4.47 -1.43 -8.84
CA ARG A 63 5.34 -2.21 -9.74
C ARG A 63 5.74 -1.40 -10.97
N ASP A 64 4.78 -0.70 -11.58
CA ASP A 64 5.05 0.13 -12.75
C ASP A 64 6.01 1.27 -12.41
N GLU A 65 5.89 1.85 -11.22
CA GLU A 65 6.82 2.91 -10.78
C GLU A 65 8.23 2.42 -10.50
N ARG A 66 8.40 1.17 -10.07
CA ARG A 66 9.74 0.61 -9.87
C ARG A 66 10.46 0.25 -11.17
N LEU A 67 9.73 0.25 -12.29
CA LEU A 67 10.24 -0.02 -13.63
C LEU A 67 10.53 1.27 -14.42
N ARG A 68 10.24 2.45 -13.85
CA ARG A 68 10.56 3.77 -14.42
C ARG A 68 11.81 4.34 -13.79
#